data_AF-A0A0F7G0T3-F1
#
_entry.id   AF-A0A0F7G0T3-F1
#
_cell.length_a   1.000
_cell.length_b   1.000
_cell.length_c   1.000
_cell.angle_alpha   90.00
_cell.angle_beta   90.00
_cell.angle_gamma   90.00
#
_symmetry.space_group_name_H-M   'P 1'
#
loop_
_entity.id
_entity.type
_entity.pdbx_description
1 polymer ?
#
loop_
_entity_poly.entity_id
_entity_poly.type
_entity_poly.pdbx_seq_one_letter_code
_entity_poly.pdbx_strand_id
1 'polypeptide(L)'
;MAERAGFAEEYLAHVEESPDVIPGTASLLRLAGALRTSVAELLGGTADLPPGLGQAGHHPELVELSEQECRDRLSGHGVGRVALYTEHGPAVVPVNYTAVDGSVVYRTAHGSTPGQAVGQEVAFEVDRIDEAMSEGWSVLLVGHAIQAGATAEGSRDLEEEAGSAPWAGGEREVWVRIEPERITGRRIQVR
;
A
#
# COMPACT_ATOMS: atom_id res chain seq x y z
N MET A 1 17.64 9.06 -15.09
CA MET A 1 16.67 8.29 -15.90
C MET A 1 17.11 8.17 -17.35
N ALA A 2 17.48 9.27 -18.01
CA ALA A 2 17.97 9.28 -19.39
C ALA A 2 19.13 8.30 -19.63
N GLU A 3 20.15 8.30 -18.77
CA GLU A 3 21.29 7.37 -18.84
C GLU A 3 20.88 5.90 -18.69
N ARG A 4 19.99 5.58 -17.74
CA ARG A 4 19.44 4.23 -17.52
C ARG A 4 18.62 3.73 -18.71
N ALA A 5 17.96 4.63 -19.42
CA ALA A 5 17.13 4.32 -20.59
C ALA A 5 17.89 4.45 -21.92
N GLY A 6 19.16 4.89 -21.89
CA GLY A 6 19.97 5.10 -23.09
C GLY A 6 19.48 6.24 -23.99
N PHE A 7 18.82 7.25 -23.40
CA PHE A 7 18.38 8.45 -24.12
C PHE A 7 19.29 9.65 -23.83
N ALA A 8 19.37 10.56 -24.79
CA ALA A 8 19.84 11.92 -24.53
C ALA A 8 18.85 12.63 -23.59
N GLU A 9 19.35 13.43 -22.65
CA GLU A 9 18.51 14.17 -21.69
C GLU A 9 17.46 15.05 -22.40
N GLU A 10 17.83 15.68 -23.50
CA GLU A 10 16.95 16.52 -24.33
C GLU A 10 15.78 15.74 -24.94
N TYR A 11 16.00 14.48 -25.34
CA TYR A 11 14.93 13.64 -25.88
C TYR A 11 13.95 13.21 -24.79
N LEU A 12 14.45 12.90 -23.59
CA LEU A 12 13.60 12.53 -22.46
C LEU A 12 12.74 13.72 -22.01
N ALA A 13 13.35 14.91 -21.89
CA ALA A 13 12.64 16.14 -21.56
C ALA A 13 11.54 16.47 -22.60
N HIS A 14 11.84 16.28 -23.89
CA HIS A 14 10.86 16.50 -24.94
C HIS A 14 9.64 15.56 -24.85
N VAL A 15 9.86 14.30 -24.51
CA VAL A 15 8.77 13.31 -24.31
C VAL A 15 7.96 13.62 -23.05
N GLU A 16 8.58 14.13 -21.98
CA GLU A 16 7.89 14.52 -20.75
C GLU A 16 7.02 15.78 -20.93
N GLU A 17 7.50 16.75 -21.72
CA GLU A 17 6.81 18.03 -21.94
C GLU A 17 5.74 17.99 -23.05
N SER A 18 5.75 16.94 -23.90
CA SER A 18 4.89 16.85 -25.08
C SER A 18 3.96 15.62 -25.01
N PRO A 19 2.76 15.73 -24.40
CA PRO A 19 1.83 14.61 -24.23
C PRO A 19 1.32 13.99 -25.55
N ASP A 20 1.47 14.70 -26.68
CA ASP A 20 1.04 14.25 -28.01
C ASP A 20 2.09 13.39 -28.74
N VAL A 21 3.32 13.33 -28.22
CA VAL A 21 4.43 12.56 -28.83
C VAL A 21 4.44 11.16 -28.25
N ILE A 22 3.84 10.20 -28.96
CA ILE A 22 3.94 8.78 -28.60
C ILE A 22 5.33 8.28 -29.02
N PRO A 23 6.20 7.86 -28.09
CA PRO A 23 7.51 7.33 -28.45
C PRO A 23 7.35 6.05 -29.28
N GLY A 24 8.26 5.83 -30.23
CA GLY A 24 8.29 4.57 -30.98
C GLY A 24 8.48 3.35 -30.07
N THR A 25 8.07 2.16 -30.51
CA THR A 25 8.09 0.92 -29.71
C THR A 25 9.45 0.62 -29.07
N ALA A 26 10.56 0.84 -29.80
CA ALA A 26 11.90 0.65 -29.28
C ALA A 26 12.28 1.65 -28.17
N SER A 27 11.69 2.84 -28.19
CA SER A 27 11.85 3.82 -27.11
C SER A 27 11.02 3.44 -25.88
N LEU A 28 9.76 3.05 -26.09
CA LEU A 28 8.88 2.56 -25.02
C LEU A 28 9.47 1.34 -24.31
N LEU A 29 10.03 0.37 -25.02
CA LEU A 29 10.69 -0.80 -24.42
C LEU A 29 11.90 -0.41 -23.56
N ARG A 30 12.68 0.60 -23.99
CA ARG A 30 13.83 1.11 -23.22
C ARG A 30 13.40 1.87 -21.98
N LEU A 31 12.38 2.72 -22.08
CA LEU A 31 11.77 3.40 -20.94
C LEU A 31 11.21 2.38 -19.94
N ALA A 32 10.43 1.42 -20.42
CA ALA A 32 9.84 0.36 -19.61
C ALA A 32 10.93 -0.44 -18.87
N GLY A 33 11.98 -0.86 -19.57
CA GLY A 33 13.12 -1.55 -18.96
C GLY A 33 13.87 -0.69 -17.93
N ALA A 34 14.11 0.58 -18.23
CA ALA A 34 14.79 1.49 -17.31
C ALA A 34 13.96 1.78 -16.05
N LEU A 35 12.64 1.85 -16.19
CA LEU A 35 11.68 2.06 -15.10
C LEU A 35 11.31 0.76 -14.37
N ARG A 36 11.76 -0.40 -14.87
CA ARG A 36 11.34 -1.73 -14.38
C ARG A 36 9.82 -1.90 -14.37
N THR A 37 9.17 -1.51 -15.47
CA THR A 37 7.73 -1.64 -15.70
C THR A 37 7.47 -2.32 -17.06
N SER A 38 6.21 -2.63 -17.37
CA SER A 38 5.82 -3.08 -18.71
C SER A 38 5.45 -1.89 -19.62
N VAL A 39 5.45 -2.11 -20.94
CA VAL A 39 4.97 -1.08 -21.89
C VAL A 39 3.48 -0.78 -21.68
N ALA A 40 2.68 -1.77 -21.28
CA ALA A 40 1.25 -1.59 -21.02
C ALA A 40 1.00 -0.68 -19.81
N GLU A 41 1.74 -0.89 -18.72
CA GLU A 41 1.71 -0.04 -17.53
C GLU A 41 2.26 1.37 -17.83
N LEU A 42 3.36 1.47 -18.57
CA LEU A 42 3.96 2.75 -18.96
C LEU A 42 2.97 3.64 -19.75
N LEU A 43 2.11 3.02 -20.57
CA LEU A 43 1.06 3.70 -21.34
C LEU A 43 -0.26 3.88 -20.55
N GLY A 44 -0.30 3.47 -19.27
CA GLY A 44 -1.49 3.56 -18.43
C GLY A 44 -2.61 2.58 -18.77
N GLY A 45 -2.37 1.62 -19.67
CA GLY A 45 -3.40 0.69 -20.16
C GLY A 45 -3.93 -0.30 -19.12
N THR A 46 -3.26 -0.39 -17.97
CA THR A 46 -3.64 -1.26 -16.84
C THR A 46 -4.08 -0.48 -15.60
N ALA A 47 -4.15 0.85 -15.65
CA ALA A 47 -4.41 1.68 -14.46
C ALA A 47 -5.76 1.41 -13.78
N ASP A 48 -6.78 1.05 -14.56
CA ASP A 48 -8.14 0.74 -14.07
C ASP A 48 -8.36 -0.75 -13.78
N LEU A 49 -7.33 -1.58 -13.93
CA LEU A 49 -7.41 -3.02 -13.74
C LEU A 49 -6.92 -3.43 -12.35
N PRO A 50 -7.44 -4.53 -11.78
CA PRO A 50 -6.90 -5.05 -10.53
C PRO A 50 -5.45 -5.52 -10.74
N PRO A 51 -4.61 -5.43 -9.70
CA PRO A 51 -3.25 -5.92 -9.80
C PRO A 51 -3.21 -7.45 -9.99
N GLY A 52 -2.12 -7.94 -10.57
CA GLY A 52 -1.85 -9.37 -10.79
C GLY A 52 -2.26 -9.92 -12.16
N LEU A 53 -2.34 -9.07 -13.19
CA LEU A 53 -2.63 -9.49 -14.57
C LEU A 53 -1.38 -9.94 -15.34
N GLY A 54 -0.19 -9.56 -14.85
CA GLY A 54 1.10 -10.06 -15.34
C GLY A 54 1.22 -11.58 -15.26
N GLN A 55 2.03 -12.16 -16.16
CA GLN A 55 2.40 -13.58 -16.07
C GLN A 55 3.37 -13.80 -14.92
N ALA A 56 3.20 -14.89 -14.17
CA ALA A 56 4.14 -15.26 -13.13
C ALA A 56 5.56 -15.45 -13.72
N GLY A 57 6.56 -14.89 -13.04
CA GLY A 57 7.96 -15.06 -13.37
C GLY A 57 8.38 -16.53 -13.39
N HIS A 58 9.50 -16.82 -14.05
CA HIS A 58 10.02 -18.19 -14.10
C HIS A 58 10.53 -18.60 -12.71
N HIS A 59 9.93 -19.63 -12.10
CA HIS A 59 10.27 -20.16 -10.76
C HIS A 59 10.01 -19.17 -9.60
N PRO A 60 8.75 -18.78 -9.34
CA PRO A 60 8.43 -17.92 -8.21
C PRO A 60 8.54 -18.71 -6.91
N GLU A 61 9.22 -18.16 -5.92
CA GLU A 61 9.31 -18.73 -4.57
C GLU A 61 8.59 -17.85 -3.55
N LEU A 62 7.72 -18.47 -2.76
CA LEU A 62 7.08 -17.85 -1.61
C LEU A 62 7.98 -18.03 -0.38
N VAL A 63 8.44 -16.92 0.18
CA VAL A 63 9.34 -16.88 1.34
C VAL A 63 8.64 -16.21 2.50
N GLU A 64 8.76 -16.78 3.70
CA GLU A 64 8.29 -16.15 4.93
C GLU A 64 9.23 -15.00 5.32
N LEU A 65 8.63 -13.87 5.70
CA LEU A 65 9.35 -12.74 6.26
C LEU A 65 9.51 -12.93 7.77
N SER A 66 10.67 -12.53 8.28
CA SER A 66 10.87 -12.39 9.72
C SER A 66 9.96 -11.29 10.29
N GLU A 67 9.74 -11.33 11.59
CA GLU A 67 8.93 -10.34 12.30
C GLU A 67 9.46 -8.91 12.11
N GLN A 68 10.79 -8.76 12.06
CA GLN A 68 11.44 -7.46 11.83
C GLN A 68 11.18 -6.96 10.40
N GLU A 69 11.34 -7.81 9.39
CA GLU A 69 11.02 -7.44 8.01
C GLU A 69 9.55 -7.06 7.84
N CYS A 70 8.65 -7.71 8.58
CA CYS A 70 7.24 -7.33 8.58
C CYS A 70 7.03 -5.92 9.15
N ARG A 71 7.64 -5.61 10.29
CA ARG A 71 7.59 -4.27 10.90
C ARG A 71 8.18 -3.20 9.98
N ASP A 72 9.32 -3.48 9.36
CA ASP A 72 9.97 -2.53 8.47
C ASP A 72 9.08 -2.19 7.27
N ARG A 73 8.29 -3.15 6.78
CA ARG A 73 7.33 -2.95 5.68
C ARG A 73 6.03 -2.29 6.09
N LEU A 74 5.61 -2.49 7.33
CA LEU A 74 4.47 -1.80 7.94
C LEU A 74 4.82 -0.36 8.34
N SER A 75 6.12 -0.04 8.48
CA SER A 75 6.57 1.25 9.00
C SER A 75 6.17 2.44 8.12
N GLY A 76 5.93 3.59 8.76
CA GLY A 76 5.50 4.82 8.08
C GLY A 76 3.98 4.95 8.01
N HIS A 77 3.46 5.27 6.82
CA HIS A 77 2.03 5.45 6.56
C HIS A 77 1.67 4.95 5.17
N GLY A 78 0.38 4.66 4.93
CA GLY A 78 -0.08 4.21 3.63
C GLY A 78 -1.55 3.79 3.64
N VAL A 79 -1.92 2.97 2.66
CA VAL A 79 -3.25 2.33 2.60
C VAL A 79 -3.08 0.85 2.92
N GLY A 80 -3.91 0.36 3.83
CA GLY A 80 -4.06 -1.07 4.09
C GLY A 80 -5.53 -1.45 4.16
N ARG A 81 -5.81 -2.70 4.51
CA ARG A 81 -7.17 -3.21 4.66
C ARG A 81 -7.37 -3.77 6.06
N VAL A 82 -8.46 -3.38 6.70
CA VAL A 82 -8.90 -3.98 7.96
C VAL A 82 -10.03 -4.97 7.67
N ALA A 83 -9.84 -6.20 8.16
CA ALA A 83 -10.84 -7.25 8.18
C ALA A 83 -11.44 -7.35 9.58
N LEU A 84 -12.75 -7.28 9.66
CA LEU A 84 -13.52 -7.26 10.90
C LEU A 84 -14.85 -7.99 10.73
N TYR A 85 -15.53 -8.28 11.84
CA TYR A 85 -16.90 -8.76 11.80
C TYR A 85 -17.89 -7.60 11.94
N THR A 86 -18.94 -7.64 11.13
CA THR A 86 -20.08 -6.72 11.18
C THR A 86 -21.36 -7.51 11.45
N GLU A 87 -22.47 -6.83 11.67
CA GLU A 87 -23.80 -7.46 11.78
C GLU A 87 -24.21 -8.25 10.51
N HIS A 88 -23.61 -7.93 9.35
CA HIS A 88 -23.84 -8.61 8.08
C HIS A 88 -22.81 -9.71 7.77
N GLY A 89 -21.89 -10.00 8.71
CA GLY A 89 -20.80 -10.95 8.53
C GLY A 89 -19.42 -10.29 8.36
N PRO A 90 -18.39 -11.06 7.96
CA PRO A 90 -17.03 -10.55 7.80
C PRO A 90 -16.96 -9.52 6.66
N ALA A 91 -16.26 -8.42 6.90
CA ALA A 91 -16.03 -7.36 5.93
C ALA A 91 -14.54 -7.02 5.87
N VAL A 92 -14.09 -6.58 4.69
CA VAL A 92 -12.73 -6.07 4.47
C VAL A 92 -12.85 -4.69 3.85
N VAL A 93 -12.28 -3.67 4.52
CA VAL A 93 -12.39 -2.28 4.09
C VAL A 93 -11.03 -1.58 4.07
N PRO A 94 -10.75 -0.71 3.09
CA PRO A 94 -9.50 0.02 3.02
C PRO A 94 -9.46 1.14 4.06
N VAL A 95 -8.30 1.38 4.65
CA VAL A 95 -8.03 2.48 5.58
C VAL A 95 -6.67 3.12 5.27
N ASN A 96 -6.59 4.45 5.41
CA ASN A 96 -5.29 5.11 5.50
C ASN A 96 -4.77 4.91 6.92
N TYR A 97 -3.56 4.40 7.05
CA TYR A 97 -2.97 4.05 8.33
C TYR A 97 -1.60 4.68 8.52
N THR A 98 -1.19 4.71 9.79
CA THR A 98 0.16 5.05 10.25
C THR A 98 0.59 3.98 11.23
N ALA A 99 1.85 3.54 11.16
CA ALA A 99 2.44 2.67 12.17
C ALA A 99 3.06 3.51 13.29
N VAL A 100 2.58 3.30 14.52
CA VAL A 100 3.02 4.00 15.75
C VAL A 100 3.32 2.96 16.81
N ASP A 101 4.56 2.96 17.33
CA ASP A 101 5.01 2.03 18.38
C ASP A 101 4.69 0.56 18.09
N GLY A 102 4.84 0.14 16.83
CA GLY A 102 4.52 -1.21 16.37
C GLY A 102 3.02 -1.51 16.20
N SER A 103 2.14 -0.58 16.56
CA SER A 103 0.70 -0.67 16.34
C SER A 103 0.29 0.01 15.03
N VAL A 104 -0.85 -0.39 14.49
CA VAL A 104 -1.46 0.28 13.34
C VAL A 104 -2.52 1.23 13.83
N VAL A 105 -2.45 2.50 13.43
CA VAL A 105 -3.43 3.52 13.79
C VAL A 105 -4.07 4.08 12.52
N TYR A 106 -5.39 4.24 12.53
CA TYR A 106 -6.12 4.88 11.43
C TYR A 106 -7.27 5.75 11.95
N ARG A 107 -7.69 6.68 11.08
CA ARG A 107 -8.75 7.66 11.38
C ARG A 107 -9.99 7.41 10.53
N THR A 108 -11.15 7.41 11.15
CA THR A 108 -12.44 7.18 10.47
C THR A 108 -13.60 7.98 11.06
N ALA A 109 -14.76 7.93 10.39
CA ALA A 109 -16.00 8.53 10.85
C ALA A 109 -16.75 7.62 11.83
N HIS A 110 -17.52 8.23 12.74
CA HIS A 110 -18.38 7.50 13.67
C HIS A 110 -19.43 6.68 12.90
N GLY A 111 -19.70 5.45 13.33
CA GLY A 111 -20.66 4.54 12.67
C GLY A 111 -20.22 3.98 11.32
N SER A 112 -19.02 4.33 10.82
CA SER A 112 -18.45 3.72 9.62
C SER A 112 -18.04 2.26 9.87
N THR A 113 -18.04 1.43 8.83
CA THR A 113 -17.57 0.04 8.91
C THR A 113 -16.22 -0.11 9.61
N PRO A 114 -15.13 0.61 9.23
CA PRO A 114 -13.86 0.50 9.94
C PRO A 114 -13.91 1.02 11.39
N GLY A 115 -14.91 1.84 11.76
CA GLY A 115 -15.12 2.26 13.16
C GLY A 115 -15.72 1.15 14.03
N GLN A 116 -16.44 0.20 13.43
CA GLN A 116 -16.99 -0.95 14.16
C GLN A 116 -15.91 -1.90 14.68
N ALA A 117 -14.66 -1.80 14.19
CA ALA A 117 -13.54 -2.61 14.63
C ALA A 117 -13.24 -2.48 16.14
N VAL A 118 -13.54 -1.33 16.75
CA VAL A 118 -13.27 -1.07 18.17
C VAL A 118 -13.91 -2.14 19.06
N GLY A 119 -13.12 -2.75 19.93
CA GLY A 119 -13.52 -3.82 20.85
C GLY A 119 -13.48 -5.22 20.24
N GLN A 120 -13.00 -5.39 19.01
CA GLN A 120 -12.90 -6.68 18.33
C GLN A 120 -11.45 -7.10 18.09
N GLU A 121 -11.22 -8.41 17.97
CA GLU A 121 -10.05 -8.95 17.28
C GLU A 121 -10.24 -8.74 15.77
N VAL A 122 -9.25 -8.12 15.13
CA VAL A 122 -9.26 -7.78 13.71
C VAL A 122 -7.98 -8.25 13.04
N ALA A 123 -8.04 -8.40 11.71
CA ALA A 123 -6.85 -8.54 10.90
C ALA A 123 -6.62 -7.26 10.10
N PHE A 124 -5.37 -6.87 9.95
CA PHE A 124 -4.92 -5.77 9.12
C PHE A 124 -3.91 -6.28 8.10
N GLU A 125 -4.06 -5.83 6.87
CA GLU A 125 -3.25 -6.27 5.74
C GLU A 125 -2.67 -5.05 5.01
N VAL A 126 -1.40 -5.16 4.64
CA VAL A 126 -0.77 -4.29 3.66
C VAL A 126 0.09 -5.12 2.71
N ASP A 127 -0.04 -4.84 1.42
CA ASP A 127 0.70 -5.51 0.36
C ASP A 127 1.37 -4.51 -0.58
N ARG A 128 2.29 -5.06 -1.36
CA ARG A 128 2.77 -4.47 -2.59
C ARG A 128 2.92 -5.58 -3.62
N ILE A 129 2.32 -5.39 -4.78
CA ILE A 129 2.45 -6.27 -5.93
C ILE A 129 3.19 -5.49 -7.02
N ASP A 130 4.26 -6.08 -7.56
CA ASP A 130 5.03 -5.58 -8.69
C ASP A 130 4.88 -6.58 -9.84
N GLU A 131 3.92 -6.30 -10.73
CA GLU A 131 3.58 -7.20 -11.84
C GLU A 131 4.70 -7.33 -12.86
N ALA A 132 5.37 -6.21 -13.16
CA ALA A 132 6.45 -6.17 -14.14
C ALA A 132 7.60 -7.10 -13.76
N MET A 133 7.88 -7.22 -12.46
CA MET A 133 8.92 -8.10 -11.94
C MET A 133 8.39 -9.44 -11.44
N SER A 134 7.07 -9.65 -11.41
CA SER A 134 6.43 -10.80 -10.73
C SER A 134 6.90 -10.98 -9.28
N GLU A 135 7.14 -9.87 -8.61
CA GLU A 135 7.58 -9.80 -7.23
C GLU A 135 6.48 -9.17 -6.39
N GLY A 136 6.51 -9.42 -5.08
CA GLY A 136 5.55 -8.79 -4.20
C GLY A 136 5.73 -9.23 -2.77
N TRP A 137 5.09 -8.54 -1.85
CA TRP A 137 5.04 -8.94 -0.47
C TRP A 137 3.70 -8.57 0.15
N SER A 138 3.33 -9.28 1.21
CA SER A 138 2.20 -8.93 2.06
C SER A 138 2.60 -9.08 3.52
N VAL A 139 2.03 -8.23 4.36
CA VAL A 139 2.13 -8.29 5.82
C VAL A 139 0.72 -8.37 6.37
N LEU A 140 0.49 -9.36 7.22
CA LEU A 140 -0.75 -9.57 7.95
C LEU A 140 -0.47 -9.40 9.44
N LEU A 141 -1.17 -8.46 10.05
CA LEU A 141 -1.19 -8.21 11.48
C LEU A 141 -2.55 -8.64 12.02
N VAL A 142 -2.57 -9.44 13.07
CA VAL A 142 -3.79 -9.78 13.82
C VAL A 142 -3.64 -9.20 15.23
N GLY A 143 -4.68 -8.56 15.73
CA GLY A 143 -4.63 -7.85 16.99
C GLY A 143 -5.98 -7.30 17.42
N HIS A 144 -6.03 -6.73 18.62
CA HIS A 144 -7.24 -6.10 19.15
C HIS A 144 -7.31 -4.63 18.75
N ALA A 145 -8.46 -4.22 18.22
CA ALA A 145 -8.73 -2.84 17.90
C ALA A 145 -9.33 -2.10 19.10
N ILE A 146 -8.71 -1.00 19.49
CA ILE A 146 -9.15 -0.12 20.58
C ILE A 146 -9.39 1.29 20.06
N GLN A 147 -10.26 2.03 20.74
CA GLN A 147 -10.41 3.46 20.49
C GLN A 147 -9.19 4.19 21.07
N ALA A 148 -8.53 4.99 20.23
CA ALA A 148 -7.41 5.83 20.63
C ALA A 148 -7.82 7.31 20.61
N GLY A 149 -6.94 8.20 21.08
CA GLY A 149 -7.18 9.64 21.02
C GLY A 149 -8.40 10.13 21.81
N ALA A 150 -8.82 9.41 22.85
CA ALA A 150 -10.01 9.78 23.65
C ALA A 150 -9.86 11.13 24.39
N THR A 151 -8.63 11.63 24.55
CA THR A 151 -8.33 12.97 25.06
C THR A 151 -7.91 13.90 23.91
N ALA A 152 -8.08 15.20 24.11
CA ALA A 152 -7.67 16.21 23.13
C ALA A 152 -6.15 16.15 22.88
N GLU A 153 -5.36 15.87 23.91
CA GLU A 153 -3.91 15.67 23.83
C GLU A 153 -3.58 14.43 23.01
N GLY A 154 -4.18 13.26 23.33
CA GLY A 154 -3.89 12.03 22.62
C GLY A 154 -4.35 12.04 21.15
N SER A 155 -5.41 12.80 20.83
CA SER A 155 -5.80 13.04 19.44
C SER A 155 -4.79 13.90 18.68
N ARG A 156 -4.20 14.92 19.34
CA ARG A 156 -3.18 15.77 18.73
C ARG A 156 -1.87 15.01 18.49
N ASP A 157 -1.44 14.20 19.46
CA ASP A 157 -0.23 13.39 19.31
C ASP A 157 -0.33 12.46 18.08
N LEU A 158 -1.49 11.81 17.90
CA LEU A 158 -1.75 10.98 16.72
C LEU A 158 -1.87 11.78 15.42
N GLU A 159 -2.36 13.03 15.48
CA GLU A 159 -2.35 13.92 14.31
C GLU A 159 -0.94 14.34 13.91
N GLU A 160 -0.05 14.58 14.87
CA GLU A 160 1.36 14.90 14.63
C GLU A 160 2.13 13.70 14.07
N GLU A 161 1.84 12.50 14.54
CA GLU A 161 2.44 11.26 14.06
C GLU A 161 1.89 10.80 12.71
N ALA A 162 0.66 11.19 12.35
CA ALA A 162 0.04 10.80 11.09
C ALA A 162 0.75 11.45 9.89
N GLY A 163 1.65 10.69 9.26
CA GLY A 163 2.43 11.13 8.10
C GLY A 163 1.63 11.55 6.86
N SER A 164 0.31 11.28 6.82
CA SER A 164 -0.58 11.80 5.77
C SER A 164 -2.03 11.95 6.25
N ALA A 165 -2.71 13.01 5.78
CA ALA A 165 -4.16 13.13 5.92
C ALA A 165 -4.88 11.99 5.15
N PRO A 166 -6.02 11.48 5.67
CA PRO A 166 -6.79 10.46 4.97
C PRO A 166 -7.18 10.91 3.56
N TRP A 167 -6.94 10.08 2.54
CA TRP A 167 -7.28 10.39 1.13
C TRP A 167 -8.78 10.63 0.90
N ALA A 168 -9.62 9.99 1.71
CA ALA A 168 -11.06 10.21 1.68
C ALA A 168 -11.41 11.33 2.68
N GLY A 169 -11.83 12.49 2.15
CA GLY A 169 -12.24 13.65 2.93
C GLY A 169 -13.47 13.42 3.83
N GLY A 170 -13.84 14.45 4.59
CA GLY A 170 -14.96 14.43 5.54
C GLY A 170 -14.52 14.50 7.01
N GLU A 171 -15.46 14.79 7.91
CA GLU A 171 -15.21 14.78 9.35
C GLU A 171 -14.95 13.35 9.82
N ARG A 172 -13.73 13.11 10.26
CA ARG A 172 -13.31 11.84 10.86
C ARG A 172 -12.84 12.17 12.25
N GLU A 173 -13.52 11.72 13.28
CA GLU A 173 -13.17 12.06 14.67
C GLU A 173 -12.70 10.83 15.46
N VAL A 174 -12.86 9.63 14.89
CA VAL A 174 -12.57 8.38 15.60
C VAL A 174 -11.19 7.87 15.18
N TRP A 175 -10.30 7.81 16.15
CA TRP A 175 -9.03 7.12 16.05
C TRP A 175 -9.18 5.67 16.51
N VAL A 176 -8.71 4.75 15.69
CA VAL A 176 -8.64 3.32 16.01
C VAL A 176 -7.19 2.89 15.99
N ARG A 177 -6.75 2.21 17.06
CA ARG A 177 -5.44 1.56 17.15
C ARG A 177 -5.63 0.05 17.19
N ILE A 178 -4.90 -0.67 16.35
CA ILE A 178 -4.80 -2.13 16.38
C ILE A 178 -3.50 -2.49 17.08
N GLU A 179 -3.62 -3.08 18.26
CA GLU A 179 -2.48 -3.57 19.05
C GLU A 179 -2.11 -4.98 18.56
N PRO A 180 -0.89 -5.19 18.02
CA PRO A 180 -0.52 -6.45 17.40
C PRO A 180 -0.38 -7.57 18.43
N GLU A 181 -0.99 -8.72 18.15
CA GLU A 181 -0.73 -9.98 18.85
C GLU A 181 0.13 -10.93 18.01
N ARG A 182 -0.06 -10.87 16.69
CA ARG A 182 0.69 -11.67 15.73
C ARG A 182 0.90 -10.87 14.46
N ILE A 183 2.14 -10.87 13.97
CA ILE A 183 2.49 -10.33 12.66
C ILE A 183 3.16 -11.43 11.84
N THR A 184 2.72 -11.59 10.59
CA THR A 184 3.30 -12.53 9.63
C THR A 184 3.47 -11.83 8.30
N GLY A 185 4.46 -12.26 7.51
CA GLY A 185 4.67 -11.69 6.20
C GLY A 185 5.15 -12.73 5.21
N ARG A 186 4.83 -12.47 3.95
CA ARG A 186 5.21 -13.32 2.82
C ARG A 186 5.78 -12.45 1.72
N ARG A 187 6.79 -12.95 1.02
CA ARG A 187 7.37 -12.31 -0.15
C ARG A 187 7.50 -13.31 -1.28
N ILE A 188 7.17 -12.88 -2.49
CA ILE A 188 7.42 -13.60 -3.73
C ILE A 188 8.71 -13.05 -4.31
N GLN A 189 9.64 -13.94 -4.65
CA GLN A 189 10.86 -13.62 -5.37
C GLN A 189 11.02 -14.53 -6.58
N VAL A 190 11.52 -13.98 -7.69
CA VAL A 190 11.83 -14.72 -8.91
C VAL A 190 13.34 -15.03 -8.90
N ARG A 191 13.72 -16.28 -9.20
CA ARG A 191 15.13 -16.72 -9.26
C ARG A 191 15.67 -16.77 -10.68
#